data_AF-D6PGM1-F1
#
_entry.id   AF-D6PGM1-F1
#
_cell.length_a   1.000
_cell.length_b   1.000
_cell.length_c   1.000
_cell.angle_alpha   90.00
_cell.angle_beta   90.00
_cell.angle_gamma   90.00
#
_symmetry.space_group_name_H-M   'P 1'
#
loop_
_entity.id
_entity.type
_entity.pdbx_description
1 polymer ?
#
loop_
_entity_poly.entity_id
_entity_poly.type
_entity_poly.pdbx_seq_one_letter_code
_entity_poly.pdbx_strand_id
1 'polypeptide(L)'
;MAYTTINKSSEHFNTKLYTGTGSTNAITGVGFQPDWVWLKERAGAGGHNIFDAVRGVTKVIYSNGTNAESTEAQALTTFGTDGFTLGTNTNVNESGMSMVGWNWKANGAGSANTDGSITSTVSANTTSGFSIVSYTGNGTAGATVGHGLGVAPKMIIIKRLNSSSNWMVYHSGLGGADHHIWLDLTTDIGTDTNSWNNTAPTSTVFSMGNRSENNASGGTYIAYCFADVVGYSKIGSYVGNGSSDGVFCFTGFKPAFILMKRSDTANSYDNWYIFDNKRDGFNPNNKKIAPNISDAESSDTGLFDLLSNGFKLRTTNSNNNGSGGNFIYMAIAEAPLVGSNNIPCTAR
;
A
#
# COMPACT_ATOMS: atom_id res chain seq x y z
N MET A 1 10.41 -8.11 -25.74
CA MET A 1 9.54 -7.01 -25.29
C MET A 1 8.49 -7.63 -24.40
N ALA A 2 8.48 -7.30 -23.11
CA ALA A 2 7.52 -7.87 -22.18
C ALA A 2 6.23 -7.01 -22.26
N TYR A 3 5.29 -7.46 -23.06
CA TYR A 3 3.96 -6.85 -23.16
C TYR A 3 3.22 -7.06 -21.83
N THR A 4 2.62 -6.01 -21.29
CA THR A 4 1.72 -6.14 -20.14
C THR A 4 0.39 -6.75 -20.59
N THR A 5 -0.27 -7.51 -19.71
CA THR A 5 -1.67 -7.91 -19.90
C THR A 5 -2.65 -6.82 -19.45
N ILE A 6 -2.18 -5.81 -18.70
CA ILE A 6 -2.99 -4.70 -18.20
C ILE A 6 -2.81 -3.50 -19.12
N ASN A 7 -3.73 -3.33 -20.07
CA ASN A 7 -3.73 -2.19 -20.97
C ASN A 7 -4.16 -0.88 -20.30
N LYS A 8 -5.03 -0.97 -19.30
CA LYS A 8 -5.57 0.18 -18.60
C LYS A 8 -5.42 0.00 -17.09
N SER A 9 -4.29 0.47 -16.57
CA SER A 9 -3.97 0.35 -15.14
C SER A 9 -5.04 0.97 -14.24
N SER A 10 -5.75 1.99 -14.73
CA SER A 10 -6.84 2.66 -14.01
C SER A 10 -8.08 1.78 -13.75
N GLU A 11 -8.17 0.57 -14.31
CA GLU A 11 -9.25 -0.39 -14.00
C GLU A 11 -8.96 -1.25 -12.75
N HIS A 12 -7.74 -1.15 -12.22
CA HIS A 12 -7.27 -1.91 -11.06
C HIS A 12 -6.84 -1.03 -9.89
N PHE A 13 -6.35 0.18 -10.19
CA PHE A 13 -5.95 1.16 -9.19
C PHE A 13 -6.26 2.57 -9.66
N ASN A 14 -6.82 3.40 -8.78
CA ASN A 14 -7.01 4.83 -9.10
C ASN A 14 -6.96 5.70 -7.83
N THR A 15 -6.27 6.83 -7.94
CA THR A 15 -6.24 7.87 -6.91
C THR A 15 -7.36 8.86 -7.19
N LYS A 16 -8.20 9.13 -6.19
CA LYS A 16 -9.29 10.10 -6.27
C LYS A 16 -9.12 11.20 -5.24
N LEU A 17 -9.13 12.44 -5.71
CA LEU A 17 -9.25 13.63 -4.86
C LEU A 17 -10.71 14.00 -4.69
N TYR A 18 -11.07 14.47 -3.50
CA TYR A 18 -12.39 14.98 -3.20
C TYR A 18 -12.33 16.02 -2.08
N THR A 19 -13.42 16.77 -1.92
CA THR A 19 -13.62 17.69 -0.81
C THR A 19 -14.65 17.08 0.12
N GLY A 20 -14.34 17.05 1.41
CA GLY A 20 -15.28 16.55 2.40
C GLY A 20 -16.48 17.49 2.53
N THR A 21 -17.65 16.94 2.82
CA THR A 21 -18.91 17.70 2.85
C THR A 21 -19.53 17.78 4.25
N GLY A 22 -19.11 16.94 5.19
CA GLY A 22 -19.77 16.77 6.50
C GLY A 22 -21.17 16.14 6.40
N SER A 23 -21.57 15.66 5.23
CA SER A 23 -22.86 15.03 4.92
C SER A 23 -22.62 13.81 4.03
N THR A 24 -23.63 13.03 3.66
CA THR A 24 -23.43 11.92 2.71
C THR A 24 -22.70 12.39 1.45
N ASN A 25 -21.63 11.69 1.07
CA ASN A 25 -20.75 12.09 -0.02
C ASN A 25 -20.43 10.90 -0.93
N ALA A 26 -20.96 10.92 -2.14
CA ALA A 26 -20.69 9.89 -3.15
C ALA A 26 -19.45 10.26 -3.95
N ILE A 27 -18.37 9.49 -3.76
CA ILE A 27 -17.10 9.67 -4.44
C ILE A 27 -17.09 8.79 -5.69
N THR A 28 -17.48 9.39 -6.83
CA THR A 28 -17.55 8.73 -8.14
C THR A 28 -16.33 9.03 -9.02
N GLY A 29 -16.22 8.37 -10.17
CA GLY A 29 -15.11 8.53 -11.11
C GLY A 29 -13.83 7.80 -10.68
N VAL A 30 -13.94 6.79 -9.82
CA VAL A 30 -12.85 5.83 -9.56
C VAL A 30 -12.66 4.91 -10.75
N GLY A 31 -13.73 4.60 -11.49
CA GLY A 31 -13.75 3.78 -12.70
C GLY A 31 -14.06 2.30 -12.44
N PHE A 32 -14.22 1.90 -11.18
CA PHE A 32 -14.54 0.54 -10.75
C PHE A 32 -15.09 0.53 -9.32
N GLN A 33 -15.65 -0.60 -8.89
CA GLN A 33 -15.91 -0.86 -7.47
C GLN A 33 -14.60 -1.20 -6.75
N PRO A 34 -14.15 -0.38 -5.80
CA PRO A 34 -12.96 -0.68 -5.03
C PRO A 34 -13.26 -1.71 -3.95
N ASP A 35 -12.27 -2.54 -3.67
CA ASP A 35 -12.31 -3.53 -2.58
C ASP A 35 -11.34 -3.17 -1.45
N TRP A 36 -10.45 -2.21 -1.68
CA TRP A 36 -9.59 -1.61 -0.67
C TRP A 36 -9.51 -0.10 -0.90
N VAL A 37 -9.85 0.66 0.14
CA VAL A 37 -9.91 2.13 0.10
C VAL A 37 -9.08 2.68 1.25
N TRP A 38 -8.06 3.46 0.92
CA TRP A 38 -7.19 4.13 1.88
C TRP A 38 -7.38 5.64 1.77
N LEU A 39 -7.96 6.24 2.81
CA LEU A 39 -8.33 7.66 2.86
C LEU A 39 -7.40 8.45 3.77
N LYS A 40 -7.13 9.70 3.39
CA LYS A 40 -6.36 10.64 4.19
C LYS A 40 -6.79 12.09 3.92
N GLU A 41 -6.88 12.87 4.99
CA GLU A 41 -6.97 14.32 4.92
C GLU A 41 -5.62 14.94 4.53
N ARG A 42 -5.64 15.91 3.61
CA ARG A 42 -4.41 16.53 3.08
C ARG A 42 -4.06 17.85 3.74
N ALA A 43 -5.07 18.65 4.12
CA ALA A 43 -4.86 20.01 4.64
C ALA A 43 -4.75 20.09 6.18
N GLY A 44 -4.96 18.98 6.89
CA GLY A 44 -4.91 18.93 8.35
C GLY A 44 -4.52 17.55 8.87
N ALA A 45 -4.77 17.34 10.16
CA ALA A 45 -4.26 16.20 10.91
C ALA A 45 -5.21 14.99 10.97
N GLY A 46 -6.26 14.93 10.15
CA GLY A 46 -7.12 13.75 10.04
C GLY A 46 -6.29 12.52 9.68
N GLY A 47 -6.47 11.44 10.45
CA GLY A 47 -5.67 10.22 10.33
C GLY A 47 -5.89 9.44 9.03
N HIS A 48 -5.08 8.40 8.83
CA HIS A 48 -5.23 7.46 7.72
C HIS A 48 -6.31 6.43 8.05
N ASN A 49 -7.34 6.32 7.21
CA ASN A 49 -8.46 5.39 7.42
C ASN A 49 -8.48 4.35 6.29
N ILE A 50 -8.49 3.07 6.65
CA ILE A 50 -8.40 1.95 5.70
C ILE A 50 -9.62 1.02 5.83
N PHE A 51 -10.29 0.79 4.71
CA PHE A 51 -11.46 -0.07 4.56
C PHE A 51 -11.21 -1.13 3.50
N ASP A 52 -11.77 -2.33 3.68
CA ASP A 52 -11.84 -3.33 2.61
C ASP A 52 -13.11 -4.16 2.62
N ALA A 53 -13.40 -4.76 1.47
CA ALA A 53 -14.58 -5.57 1.24
C ALA A 53 -14.60 -6.88 2.04
N VAL A 54 -13.44 -7.42 2.43
CA VAL A 54 -13.33 -8.68 3.19
C VAL A 54 -13.78 -8.48 4.63
N ARG A 55 -13.35 -7.39 5.28
CA ARG A 55 -13.79 -7.03 6.65
C ARG A 55 -15.19 -6.42 6.66
N GLY A 56 -15.54 -5.72 5.58
CA GLY A 56 -16.85 -5.11 5.37
C GLY A 56 -16.82 -3.59 5.49
N VAL A 57 -17.89 -2.98 5.00
CA VAL A 57 -17.93 -1.55 4.66
C VAL A 57 -17.67 -0.59 5.83
N THR A 58 -18.10 -0.93 7.05
CA THR A 58 -17.96 -0.04 8.22
C THR A 58 -16.68 -0.31 9.02
N LYS A 59 -15.84 -1.26 8.59
CA LYS A 59 -14.67 -1.71 9.35
C LYS A 59 -13.45 -0.88 9.01
N VAL A 60 -12.94 -0.14 9.98
CA VAL A 60 -11.80 0.76 9.81
C VAL A 60 -10.59 0.28 10.60
N ILE A 61 -9.43 0.44 10.00
CA ILE A 61 -8.12 0.37 10.64
C ILE A 61 -7.29 1.58 10.22
N TYR A 62 -6.24 1.89 10.98
CA TYR A 62 -5.45 3.11 10.82
C TYR A 62 -3.98 2.75 10.62
N SER A 63 -3.38 3.19 9.50
CA SER A 63 -1.95 2.90 9.22
C SER A 63 -0.99 3.73 10.06
N ASN A 64 -1.48 4.80 10.68
CA ASN A 64 -0.71 5.69 11.56
C ASN A 64 -0.92 5.37 13.05
N GLY A 65 -1.31 4.14 13.39
CA GLY A 65 -1.55 3.75 14.76
C GLY A 65 -1.66 2.24 14.96
N THR A 66 -1.61 1.85 16.24
CA THR A 66 -1.62 0.44 16.64
C THR A 66 -3.02 -0.08 16.91
N ASN A 67 -4.05 0.77 16.93
CA ASN A 67 -5.42 0.46 17.31
C ASN A 67 -5.94 -0.83 16.64
N ALA A 68 -6.73 -1.59 17.40
CA ALA A 68 -7.55 -2.66 16.85
C ALA A 68 -8.57 -2.12 15.83
N GLU A 69 -9.21 -3.01 15.06
CA GLU A 69 -10.31 -2.65 14.17
C GLU A 69 -11.44 -1.97 14.95
N SER A 70 -11.98 -0.88 14.39
CA SER A 70 -13.21 -0.23 14.86
C SER A 70 -14.35 -0.41 13.85
N THR A 71 -15.56 -0.16 14.32
CA THR A 71 -16.76 -0.08 13.48
C THR A 71 -17.24 1.37 13.42
N GLU A 72 -17.05 2.02 12.27
CA GLU A 72 -17.41 3.41 12.03
C GLU A 72 -18.54 3.49 11.00
N ALA A 73 -19.79 3.36 11.47
CA ALA A 73 -20.97 3.29 10.60
C ALA A 73 -21.21 4.55 9.73
N GLN A 74 -20.59 5.67 10.10
CA GLN A 74 -20.68 6.95 9.38
C GLN A 74 -19.43 7.29 8.57
N ALA A 75 -18.42 6.40 8.53
CA ALA A 75 -17.24 6.61 7.69
C ALA A 75 -17.51 6.14 6.27
N LEU A 76 -17.11 4.92 5.90
CA LEU A 76 -17.48 4.32 4.63
C LEU A 76 -18.84 3.62 4.77
N THR A 77 -19.79 3.97 3.90
CA THR A 77 -21.15 3.41 3.94
C THR A 77 -21.44 2.49 2.77
N THR A 78 -20.72 2.60 1.66
CA THR A 78 -20.91 1.73 0.48
C THR A 78 -19.65 1.64 -0.38
N PHE A 79 -19.29 0.43 -0.80
CA PHE A 79 -18.43 0.18 -1.97
C PHE A 79 -19.31 0.24 -3.23
N GLY A 80 -19.32 1.38 -3.92
CA GLY A 80 -20.16 1.63 -5.08
C GLY A 80 -19.54 1.09 -6.38
N THR A 81 -20.32 0.98 -7.45
CA THR A 81 -19.84 0.43 -8.73
C THR A 81 -18.80 1.30 -9.45
N ASP A 82 -18.72 2.58 -9.09
CA ASP A 82 -17.77 3.57 -9.63
C ASP A 82 -17.08 4.37 -8.51
N GLY A 83 -16.75 3.70 -7.40
CA GLY A 83 -16.08 4.30 -6.26
C GLY A 83 -16.75 3.96 -4.95
N PHE A 84 -17.03 4.94 -4.11
CA PHE A 84 -17.54 4.67 -2.76
C PHE A 84 -18.40 5.81 -2.22
N THR A 85 -19.18 5.54 -1.19
CA THR A 85 -19.98 6.56 -0.49
C THR A 85 -19.51 6.67 0.95
N LEU A 86 -19.39 7.91 1.42
CA LEU A 86 -19.07 8.27 2.79
C LEU A 86 -20.30 8.81 3.52
N GLY A 87 -20.37 8.57 4.82
CA GLY A 87 -21.33 9.17 5.74
C GLY A 87 -20.80 10.50 6.31
N THR A 88 -21.19 10.82 7.54
CA THR A 88 -20.87 12.11 8.18
C THR A 88 -19.57 12.12 9.01
N ASN A 89 -18.80 11.04 9.04
CA ASN A 89 -17.59 10.97 9.88
C ASN A 89 -16.52 11.95 9.37
N THR A 90 -16.07 12.85 10.26
CA THR A 90 -15.15 13.93 9.91
C THR A 90 -13.76 13.41 9.52
N ASN A 91 -13.28 12.29 10.08
CA ASN A 91 -11.96 11.74 9.75
C ASN A 91 -11.79 11.41 8.26
N VAL A 92 -12.90 11.19 7.55
CA VAL A 92 -12.91 10.85 6.12
C VAL A 92 -13.71 11.84 5.27
N ASN A 93 -14.49 12.73 5.89
CA ASN A 93 -15.43 13.58 5.16
C ASN A 93 -15.70 14.92 5.85
N GLU A 94 -14.71 15.49 6.54
CA GLU A 94 -14.84 16.81 7.18
C GLU A 94 -15.15 17.92 6.15
N SER A 95 -16.11 18.78 6.49
CA SER A 95 -16.63 19.79 5.57
C SER A 95 -15.54 20.78 5.14
N GLY A 96 -15.36 20.93 3.83
CA GLY A 96 -14.37 21.84 3.25
C GLY A 96 -12.93 21.32 3.25
N MET A 97 -12.65 20.17 3.86
CA MET A 97 -11.29 19.60 3.88
C MET A 97 -10.94 18.93 2.56
N SER A 98 -9.69 19.10 2.14
CA SER A 98 -9.16 18.42 0.95
C SER A 98 -8.72 17.01 1.31
N MET A 99 -9.22 16.02 0.57
CA MET A 99 -9.04 14.61 0.85
C MET A 99 -8.42 13.88 -0.33
N VAL A 100 -7.78 12.75 -0.05
CA VAL A 100 -7.33 11.78 -1.04
C VAL A 100 -7.83 10.39 -0.66
N GLY A 101 -8.23 9.61 -1.67
CA GLY A 101 -8.47 8.19 -1.57
C GLY A 101 -7.62 7.43 -2.60
N TRP A 102 -6.84 6.46 -2.14
CA TRP A 102 -6.16 5.49 -2.99
C TRP A 102 -7.00 4.20 -3.00
N ASN A 103 -7.38 3.76 -4.19
CA ASN A 103 -8.42 2.73 -4.36
C ASN A 103 -7.86 1.57 -5.16
N TRP A 104 -8.01 0.34 -4.66
CA TRP A 104 -7.62 -0.89 -5.36
C TRP A 104 -8.82 -1.79 -5.59
N LYS A 105 -8.80 -2.47 -6.73
CA LYS A 105 -9.75 -3.53 -7.08
C LYS A 105 -9.19 -4.90 -6.72
N ALA A 106 -9.94 -5.67 -5.95
CA ALA A 106 -9.71 -7.07 -5.65
C ALA A 106 -10.85 -7.92 -6.26
N ASN A 107 -11.43 -8.83 -5.48
CA ASN A 107 -12.51 -9.72 -5.90
C ASN A 107 -13.66 -9.76 -4.87
N GLY A 108 -14.15 -8.58 -4.45
CA GLY A 108 -15.28 -8.48 -3.53
C GLY A 108 -14.95 -8.92 -2.10
N ALA A 109 -15.94 -9.50 -1.43
CA ALA A 109 -15.84 -10.00 -0.05
C ALA A 109 -14.89 -11.20 0.14
N GLY A 110 -14.39 -11.77 -0.97
CA GLY A 110 -13.47 -12.91 -0.95
C GLY A 110 -14.15 -14.26 -0.72
N SER A 111 -13.35 -15.31 -0.85
CA SER A 111 -13.76 -16.72 -0.72
C SER A 111 -12.79 -17.48 0.17
N ALA A 112 -13.23 -18.61 0.73
CA ALA A 112 -12.36 -19.47 1.53
C ALA A 112 -11.18 -20.01 0.68
N ASN A 113 -9.99 -20.06 1.27
CA ASN A 113 -8.77 -20.63 0.72
C ASN A 113 -8.13 -21.59 1.73
N THR A 114 -7.70 -22.77 1.25
CA THR A 114 -7.14 -23.87 2.05
C THR A 114 -5.73 -24.29 1.60
N ASP A 115 -5.01 -23.45 0.87
CA ASP A 115 -3.67 -23.78 0.33
C ASP A 115 -2.58 -23.83 1.43
N GLY A 116 -2.85 -23.25 2.61
CA GLY A 116 -1.96 -23.21 3.77
C GLY A 116 -2.48 -24.01 4.97
N SER A 117 -1.68 -24.07 6.04
CA SER A 117 -2.07 -24.73 7.29
C SER A 117 -3.12 -23.94 8.11
N ILE A 118 -3.30 -22.67 7.80
CA ILE A 118 -4.40 -21.83 8.31
C ILE A 118 -5.35 -21.51 7.15
N THR A 119 -6.63 -21.87 7.32
CA THR A 119 -7.69 -21.46 6.39
C THR A 119 -7.87 -19.94 6.44
N SER A 120 -8.06 -19.33 5.28
CA SER A 120 -8.21 -17.87 5.13
C SER A 120 -9.38 -17.51 4.23
N THR A 121 -9.80 -16.25 4.28
CA THR A 121 -10.70 -15.64 3.30
C THR A 121 -9.90 -14.73 2.40
N VAL A 122 -9.93 -14.98 1.09
CA VAL A 122 -9.08 -14.32 0.09
C VAL A 122 -9.92 -13.61 -0.95
N SER A 123 -9.65 -12.32 -1.13
CA SER A 123 -10.14 -11.51 -2.24
C SER A 123 -8.94 -11.10 -3.10
N ALA A 124 -8.71 -11.80 -4.22
CA ALA A 124 -7.52 -11.65 -5.03
C ALA A 124 -7.83 -11.19 -6.45
N ASN A 125 -7.13 -10.14 -6.90
CA ASN A 125 -7.03 -9.76 -8.30
C ASN A 125 -5.68 -10.22 -8.83
N THR A 126 -5.66 -11.45 -9.35
CA THR A 126 -4.45 -12.09 -9.88
C THR A 126 -3.88 -11.36 -11.10
N THR A 127 -4.73 -10.67 -11.86
CA THR A 127 -4.30 -9.83 -12.99
C THR A 127 -3.41 -8.69 -12.52
N SER A 128 -3.80 -7.96 -11.46
CA SER A 128 -3.03 -6.84 -10.90
C SER A 128 -2.05 -7.23 -9.79
N GLY A 129 -1.97 -8.51 -9.44
CA GLY A 129 -1.07 -9.00 -8.39
C GLY A 129 -1.40 -8.43 -7.00
N PHE A 130 -2.68 -8.20 -6.69
CA PHE A 130 -3.14 -7.66 -5.40
C PHE A 130 -4.12 -8.62 -4.72
N SER A 131 -3.96 -8.83 -3.41
CA SER A 131 -4.84 -9.69 -2.62
C SER A 131 -5.08 -9.15 -1.22
N ILE A 132 -6.29 -9.38 -0.73
CA ILE A 132 -6.76 -9.08 0.63
C ILE A 132 -7.07 -10.41 1.31
N VAL A 133 -6.40 -10.69 2.43
CA VAL A 133 -6.43 -12.00 3.08
C VAL A 133 -6.77 -11.85 4.56
N SER A 134 -7.90 -12.40 4.98
CA SER A 134 -8.30 -12.49 6.39
C SER A 134 -8.00 -13.87 6.95
N TYR A 135 -7.46 -13.97 8.15
CA TYR A 135 -7.17 -15.24 8.81
C TYR A 135 -7.12 -15.11 10.34
N THR A 136 -7.21 -16.27 11.02
CA THR A 136 -7.03 -16.37 12.46
C THR A 136 -5.74 -17.13 12.76
N GLY A 137 -4.82 -16.49 13.47
CA GLY A 137 -3.54 -17.06 13.86
C GLY A 137 -3.69 -18.23 14.82
N ASN A 138 -2.72 -19.16 14.78
CA ASN A 138 -2.71 -20.37 15.59
C ASN A 138 -1.52 -20.45 16.57
N GLY A 139 -0.59 -19.49 16.55
CA GLY A 139 0.59 -19.48 17.43
C GLY A 139 1.73 -20.39 16.99
N THR A 140 1.58 -21.14 15.89
CA THR A 140 2.57 -22.11 15.43
C THR A 140 3.55 -21.45 14.47
N ALA A 141 4.83 -21.39 14.85
CA ALA A 141 5.89 -20.95 13.94
C ALA A 141 5.98 -21.89 12.71
N GLY A 142 6.08 -21.31 11.53
CA GLY A 142 6.04 -22.03 10.26
C GLY A 142 4.62 -22.32 9.75
N ALA A 143 3.58 -21.83 10.42
CA ALA A 143 2.23 -21.85 9.85
C ALA A 143 2.16 -21.03 8.56
N THR A 144 1.32 -21.46 7.63
CA THR A 144 1.18 -20.86 6.30
C THR A 144 -0.25 -20.42 6.05
N VAL A 145 -0.40 -19.31 5.33
CA VAL A 145 -1.68 -18.73 4.94
C VAL A 145 -1.70 -18.57 3.42
N GLY A 146 -2.77 -19.05 2.80
CA GLY A 146 -2.99 -18.89 1.36
C GLY A 146 -3.34 -17.46 0.96
N HIS A 147 -2.74 -16.96 -0.13
CA HIS A 147 -2.98 -15.58 -0.59
C HIS A 147 -3.63 -15.49 -1.98
N GLY A 148 -3.77 -16.60 -2.70
CA GLY A 148 -4.53 -16.70 -3.95
C GLY A 148 -3.99 -15.91 -5.15
N LEU A 149 -2.72 -15.47 -5.14
CA LEU A 149 -2.15 -14.68 -6.26
C LEU A 149 -1.66 -15.55 -7.42
N GLY A 150 -1.33 -16.82 -7.19
CA GLY A 150 -0.69 -17.69 -8.19
C GLY A 150 0.77 -17.35 -8.48
N VAL A 151 1.31 -16.30 -7.85
CA VAL A 151 2.70 -15.85 -7.90
C VAL A 151 3.12 -15.34 -6.52
N ALA A 152 4.42 -15.39 -6.22
CA ALA A 152 4.91 -14.98 -4.91
C ALA A 152 4.76 -13.46 -4.70
N PRO A 153 4.06 -13.01 -3.64
CA PRO A 153 4.04 -11.60 -3.28
C PRO A 153 5.44 -11.14 -2.87
N LYS A 154 5.77 -9.91 -3.26
CA LYS A 154 7.03 -9.25 -2.90
C LYS A 154 6.89 -8.26 -1.77
N MET A 155 5.66 -7.86 -1.45
CA MET A 155 5.33 -7.09 -0.26
C MET A 155 4.07 -7.68 0.38
N ILE A 156 4.09 -7.85 1.71
CA ILE A 156 2.93 -8.26 2.50
C ILE A 156 2.83 -7.30 3.68
N ILE A 157 1.66 -6.70 3.87
CA ILE A 157 1.38 -5.81 5.00
C ILE A 157 0.34 -6.49 5.88
N ILE A 158 0.66 -6.77 7.14
CA ILE A 158 -0.23 -7.46 8.08
C ILE A 158 -0.63 -6.52 9.21
N LYS A 159 -1.92 -6.53 9.54
CA LYS A 159 -2.46 -5.88 10.74
C LYS A 159 -3.27 -6.85 11.57
N ARG A 160 -2.98 -6.88 12.87
CA ARG A 160 -3.86 -7.52 13.87
C ARG A 160 -5.11 -6.67 14.09
N LEU A 161 -6.26 -7.31 14.00
CA LEU A 161 -7.59 -6.69 14.06
C LEU A 161 -8.19 -6.69 15.46
N ASN A 162 -7.87 -7.67 16.32
CA ASN A 162 -8.51 -7.84 17.64
C ASN A 162 -7.66 -7.39 18.85
N SER A 163 -6.55 -6.71 18.62
CA SER A 163 -5.73 -6.13 19.69
C SER A 163 -4.87 -4.99 19.15
N SER A 164 -4.44 -4.09 20.03
CA SER A 164 -3.47 -3.07 19.69
C SER A 164 -2.13 -3.72 19.34
N SER A 165 -1.64 -3.47 18.13
CA SER A 165 -0.44 -4.10 17.57
C SER A 165 0.03 -3.34 16.34
N ASN A 166 1.35 -3.30 16.13
CA ASN A 166 1.99 -2.63 15.00
C ASN A 166 1.66 -3.33 13.67
N TRP A 167 1.92 -2.64 12.57
CA TRP A 167 1.72 -3.14 11.21
C TRP A 167 2.99 -3.80 10.68
N MET A 168 3.03 -5.13 10.66
CA MET A 168 4.21 -5.85 10.18
C MET A 168 4.27 -5.86 8.65
N VAL A 169 5.43 -5.56 8.08
CA VAL A 169 5.66 -5.56 6.64
C VAL A 169 6.77 -6.53 6.27
N TYR A 170 6.46 -7.46 5.38
CA TYR A 170 7.43 -8.20 4.58
C TYR A 170 7.71 -7.39 3.32
N HIS A 171 8.98 -7.32 2.92
CA HIS A 171 9.35 -6.76 1.62
C HIS A 171 10.60 -7.47 1.07
N SER A 172 10.54 -8.01 -0.15
CA SER A 172 11.61 -8.85 -0.71
C SER A 172 12.95 -8.10 -0.88
N GLY A 173 12.90 -6.76 -0.96
CA GLY A 173 14.07 -5.89 -1.04
C GLY A 173 14.82 -5.66 0.28
N LEU A 174 14.40 -6.27 1.39
CA LEU A 174 15.01 -6.10 2.72
C LEU A 174 16.23 -6.99 2.99
N GLY A 175 16.59 -7.89 2.07
CA GLY A 175 17.83 -8.67 2.15
C GLY A 175 17.70 -10.10 2.72
N GLY A 176 16.56 -10.45 3.33
CA GLY A 176 16.29 -11.81 3.79
C GLY A 176 14.81 -12.06 4.09
N ALA A 177 14.43 -13.34 4.20
CA ALA A 177 13.05 -13.75 4.40
C ALA A 177 12.60 -13.76 5.87
N ASP A 178 13.46 -13.38 6.79
CA ASP A 178 13.23 -13.16 8.23
C ASP A 178 13.18 -11.67 8.59
N HIS A 179 13.44 -10.79 7.62
CA HIS A 179 13.44 -9.36 7.83
C HIS A 179 12.02 -8.80 7.82
N HIS A 180 11.76 -7.85 8.71
CA HIS A 180 10.51 -7.11 8.77
C HIS A 180 10.79 -5.62 8.95
N ILE A 181 9.78 -4.82 8.65
CA ILE A 181 9.73 -3.41 8.97
C ILE A 181 8.29 -3.05 9.36
N TRP A 182 8.09 -1.91 10.02
CA TRP A 182 6.78 -1.53 10.55
C TRP A 182 6.16 -0.41 9.72
N LEU A 183 4.94 -0.59 9.22
CA LEU A 183 4.26 0.45 8.43
C LEU A 183 3.96 1.68 9.27
N ASP A 184 3.71 1.52 10.57
CA ASP A 184 3.29 2.57 11.50
C ASP A 184 4.44 3.22 12.29
N LEU A 185 5.70 2.82 12.05
CA LEU A 185 6.87 3.35 12.76
C LEU A 185 7.94 3.89 11.80
N THR A 186 8.90 4.61 12.37
CA THR A 186 10.06 5.15 11.67
C THR A 186 11.34 4.33 11.88
N THR A 187 11.24 3.18 12.51
CA THR A 187 12.40 2.33 12.81
C THR A 187 13.06 1.82 11.53
N ASP A 188 14.28 1.32 11.70
CA ASP A 188 14.96 0.51 10.72
C ASP A 188 14.34 -0.90 10.66
N ILE A 189 14.93 -1.69 9.78
CA ILE A 189 14.68 -3.10 9.56
C ILE A 189 14.98 -3.93 10.83
N GLY A 190 14.05 -4.82 11.18
CA GLY A 190 14.26 -5.84 12.21
C GLY A 190 14.48 -7.22 11.58
N THR A 191 15.24 -8.09 12.25
CA THR A 191 15.50 -9.47 11.82
C THR A 191 15.12 -10.46 12.91
N ASP A 192 14.12 -11.30 12.65
CA ASP A 192 13.66 -12.31 13.60
C ASP A 192 12.85 -13.38 12.89
N THR A 193 13.19 -14.65 13.11
CA THR A 193 12.45 -15.80 12.56
C THR A 193 11.02 -15.86 13.08
N ASN A 194 10.71 -15.29 14.25
CA ASN A 194 9.35 -15.20 14.75
C ASN A 194 8.45 -14.26 13.91
N SER A 195 9.03 -13.49 12.98
CA SER A 195 8.29 -12.69 12.00
C SER A 195 7.84 -13.58 10.84
N TRP A 196 8.75 -13.99 9.96
CA TRP A 196 8.40 -14.62 8.68
C TRP A 196 8.94 -16.06 8.55
N ASN A 197 9.36 -16.66 9.66
CA ASN A 197 9.92 -18.01 9.73
C ASN A 197 11.14 -18.22 8.81
N ASN A 198 11.86 -17.16 8.48
CA ASN A 198 12.96 -17.17 7.49
C ASN A 198 12.59 -17.89 6.18
N THR A 199 11.34 -17.75 5.73
CA THR A 199 10.81 -18.49 4.59
C THR A 199 10.12 -17.52 3.64
N ALA A 200 10.65 -17.38 2.42
CA ALA A 200 10.08 -16.48 1.43
C ALA A 200 8.68 -16.99 1.00
N PRO A 201 7.73 -16.08 0.67
CA PRO A 201 6.44 -16.46 0.11
C PRO A 201 6.59 -17.29 -1.18
N THR A 202 5.68 -18.23 -1.39
CA THR A 202 5.58 -19.02 -2.62
C THR A 202 4.45 -18.49 -3.51
N SER A 203 4.13 -19.17 -4.61
CA SER A 203 3.00 -18.80 -5.47
C SER A 203 1.62 -18.94 -4.82
N THR A 204 1.51 -19.69 -3.72
CA THR A 204 0.23 -20.00 -3.09
C THR A 204 0.13 -19.55 -1.64
N VAL A 205 1.25 -19.55 -0.88
CA VAL A 205 1.25 -19.26 0.56
C VAL A 205 2.38 -18.33 0.98
N PHE A 206 2.17 -17.62 2.09
CA PHE A 206 3.26 -17.03 2.88
C PHE A 206 3.37 -17.73 4.23
N SER A 207 4.59 -17.80 4.75
CA SER A 207 4.91 -18.40 6.05
C SER A 207 5.03 -17.34 7.13
N MET A 208 4.59 -17.65 8.33
CA MET A 208 4.70 -16.77 9.50
C MET A 208 5.44 -17.47 10.61
N GLY A 209 6.16 -16.70 11.43
CA GLY A 209 6.57 -17.15 12.75
C GLY A 209 5.38 -17.18 13.71
N ASN A 210 5.62 -16.83 14.97
CA ASN A 210 4.60 -16.85 16.04
C ASN A 210 4.47 -15.51 16.77
N ARG A 211 4.88 -14.41 16.12
CA ARG A 211 4.78 -13.06 16.69
C ARG A 211 3.34 -12.64 16.93
N SER A 212 3.18 -11.72 17.88
CA SER A 212 1.88 -11.17 18.22
C SER A 212 1.26 -10.39 17.05
N GLU A 213 2.11 -9.82 16.21
CA GLU A 213 1.76 -8.95 15.09
C GLU A 213 1.31 -9.72 13.84
N ASN A 214 1.53 -11.04 13.77
CA ASN A 214 1.16 -11.83 12.59
C ASN A 214 0.49 -13.18 12.86
N ASN A 215 0.73 -13.85 13.98
CA ASN A 215 0.26 -15.22 14.18
C ASN A 215 0.08 -15.59 15.66
N ALA A 216 -0.41 -14.68 16.50
CA ALA A 216 -0.86 -15.04 17.85
C ALA A 216 -2.02 -16.03 17.76
N SER A 217 -2.03 -17.02 18.66
CA SER A 217 -3.16 -17.96 18.76
C SER A 217 -4.46 -17.20 19.08
N GLY A 218 -5.49 -17.39 18.24
CA GLY A 218 -6.76 -16.68 18.32
C GLY A 218 -6.69 -15.19 17.93
N GLY A 219 -5.54 -14.70 17.47
CA GLY A 219 -5.43 -13.37 16.87
C GLY A 219 -6.11 -13.35 15.50
N THR A 220 -6.91 -12.33 15.20
CA THR A 220 -7.50 -12.14 13.88
C THR A 220 -6.70 -11.11 13.11
N TYR A 221 -6.44 -11.34 11.83
CA TYR A 221 -5.52 -10.55 11.03
C TYR A 221 -6.10 -10.24 9.65
N ILE A 222 -5.66 -9.13 9.07
CA ILE A 222 -5.80 -8.82 7.65
C ILE A 222 -4.41 -8.67 7.05
N ALA A 223 -4.19 -9.26 5.89
CA ALA A 223 -2.97 -9.10 5.11
C ALA A 223 -3.29 -8.53 3.72
N TYR A 224 -2.49 -7.56 3.28
CA TYR A 224 -2.51 -7.01 1.93
C TYR A 224 -1.24 -7.46 1.20
N CYS A 225 -1.41 -8.27 0.16
CA CYS A 225 -0.32 -8.89 -0.58
C CYS A 225 -0.16 -8.24 -1.96
N PHE A 226 1.08 -7.89 -2.33
CA PHE A 226 1.41 -7.26 -3.61
C PHE A 226 2.51 -8.04 -4.32
N ALA A 227 2.27 -8.41 -5.58
CA ALA A 227 3.24 -9.04 -6.46
C ALA A 227 3.68 -8.08 -7.58
N ASP A 228 4.87 -8.34 -8.14
CA ASP A 228 5.33 -7.68 -9.36
C ASP A 228 4.43 -8.11 -10.54
N VAL A 229 3.93 -7.13 -11.29
CA VAL A 229 3.25 -7.36 -12.57
C VAL A 229 3.88 -6.48 -13.61
N VAL A 230 4.43 -7.10 -14.65
CA VAL A 230 5.14 -6.39 -15.73
C VAL A 230 4.26 -5.29 -16.32
N GLY A 231 4.77 -4.06 -16.31
CA GLY A 231 4.07 -2.88 -16.84
C GLY A 231 2.96 -2.33 -15.93
N TYR A 232 2.72 -2.92 -14.75
CA TYR A 232 1.67 -2.48 -13.82
C TYR A 232 2.17 -2.21 -12.39
N SER A 233 2.89 -3.14 -11.77
CA SER A 233 3.36 -2.99 -10.39
C SER A 233 4.83 -3.38 -10.27
N LYS A 234 5.58 -2.61 -9.47
CA LYS A 234 6.98 -2.88 -9.17
C LYS A 234 7.25 -2.70 -7.68
N ILE A 235 7.67 -3.79 -7.04
CA ILE A 235 8.13 -3.85 -5.67
C ILE A 235 9.65 -4.03 -5.73
N GLY A 236 10.39 -3.04 -5.23
CA GLY A 236 11.83 -2.96 -5.45
C GLY A 236 12.57 -2.20 -4.35
N SER A 237 13.87 -2.05 -4.54
CA SER A 237 14.74 -1.28 -3.66
C SER A 237 15.73 -0.44 -4.45
N TYR A 238 16.34 0.54 -3.79
CA TYR A 238 17.46 1.31 -4.33
C TYR A 238 18.38 1.77 -3.20
N VAL A 239 19.60 2.17 -3.58
CA VAL A 239 20.58 2.79 -2.68
C VAL A 239 20.66 4.27 -3.01
N GLY A 240 20.35 5.12 -2.03
CA GLY A 240 20.40 6.56 -2.20
C GLY A 240 21.82 7.07 -2.48
N ASN A 241 21.93 8.17 -3.23
CA ASN A 241 23.22 8.72 -3.66
C ASN A 241 23.51 10.12 -3.11
N GLY A 242 22.61 10.70 -2.31
CA GLY A 242 22.78 12.02 -1.71
C GLY A 242 22.85 13.18 -2.73
N SER A 243 22.40 12.97 -3.97
CA SER A 243 22.46 13.94 -5.07
C SER A 243 21.07 14.44 -5.47
N SER A 244 20.96 15.72 -5.83
CA SER A 244 19.74 16.27 -6.46
C SER A 244 19.56 15.80 -7.90
N ASP A 245 20.63 15.37 -8.58
CA ASP A 245 20.52 14.44 -9.71
C ASP A 245 20.52 13.02 -9.17
N GLY A 246 19.44 12.68 -8.48
CA GLY A 246 19.34 11.49 -7.67
C GLY A 246 19.18 10.22 -8.48
N VAL A 247 19.00 9.12 -7.76
CA VAL A 247 18.80 7.80 -8.34
C VAL A 247 17.59 7.80 -9.27
N PHE A 248 17.74 7.19 -10.45
CA PHE A 248 16.61 6.84 -11.30
C PHE A 248 16.20 5.40 -11.03
N CYS A 249 14.93 5.20 -10.66
CA CYS A 249 14.34 3.90 -10.41
C CYS A 249 13.46 3.51 -11.61
N PHE A 250 13.95 2.57 -12.42
CA PHE A 250 13.18 2.04 -13.56
C PHE A 250 12.09 1.08 -13.08
N THR A 251 10.83 1.39 -13.38
CA THR A 251 9.67 0.54 -13.07
C THR A 251 9.12 -0.19 -14.30
N GLY A 252 9.44 0.31 -15.51
CA GLY A 252 8.89 -0.21 -16.76
C GLY A 252 7.49 0.31 -17.10
N PHE A 253 7.02 1.32 -16.36
CA PHE A 253 5.72 1.97 -16.56
C PHE A 253 5.73 3.40 -16.02
N LYS A 254 4.73 4.20 -16.39
CA LYS A 254 4.52 5.53 -15.82
C LYS A 254 3.83 5.39 -14.47
N PRO A 255 4.42 5.76 -13.32
CA PRO A 255 3.80 5.50 -12.01
C PRO A 255 2.62 6.43 -11.69
N ALA A 256 1.54 5.86 -11.16
CA ALA A 256 0.43 6.58 -10.54
C ALA A 256 0.58 6.72 -9.03
N PHE A 257 1.26 5.77 -8.38
CA PHE A 257 1.44 5.72 -6.93
C PHE A 257 2.81 5.12 -6.59
N ILE A 258 3.46 5.66 -5.57
CA ILE A 258 4.69 5.13 -4.98
C ILE A 258 4.55 5.21 -3.46
N LEU A 259 4.72 4.08 -2.78
CA LEU A 259 4.96 4.01 -1.34
C LEU A 259 6.42 3.64 -1.13
N MET A 260 7.15 4.37 -0.29
CA MET A 260 8.56 4.11 -0.04
C MET A 260 8.97 4.29 1.41
N LYS A 261 10.08 3.65 1.80
CA LYS A 261 10.66 3.76 3.14
C LYS A 261 12.18 3.55 3.09
N ARG A 262 12.90 4.37 3.84
CA ARG A 262 14.29 4.10 4.20
C ARG A 262 14.34 2.95 5.20
N SER A 263 15.08 1.89 4.92
CA SER A 263 15.04 0.66 5.72
C SER A 263 16.23 0.45 6.66
N ASP A 264 17.29 1.23 6.55
CA ASP A 264 18.57 0.96 7.22
C ASP A 264 18.91 1.90 8.39
N THR A 265 17.99 2.80 8.74
CA THR A 265 18.17 3.75 9.84
C THR A 265 16.85 4.02 10.54
N ALA A 266 16.93 4.30 11.84
CA ALA A 266 15.81 4.64 12.70
C ALA A 266 15.93 6.10 13.15
N ASN A 267 15.22 7.01 12.48
CA ASN A 267 15.12 8.40 12.90
C ASN A 267 13.67 8.88 12.89
N SER A 268 13.35 9.89 13.70
CA SER A 268 12.02 10.51 13.81
C SER A 268 11.43 11.00 12.48
N TYR A 269 12.26 11.25 11.47
CA TYR A 269 11.87 11.73 10.14
C TYR A 269 12.04 10.69 9.02
N ASP A 270 12.44 9.45 9.34
CA ASP A 270 12.52 8.33 8.39
C ASP A 270 11.15 7.63 8.27
N ASN A 271 10.11 8.44 8.08
CA ASN A 271 8.75 7.99 7.83
C ASN A 271 8.65 7.18 6.53
N TRP A 272 7.54 6.48 6.38
CA TRP A 272 7.07 6.06 5.08
C TRP A 272 6.61 7.29 4.29
N TYR A 273 6.67 7.23 2.96
CA TYR A 273 6.19 8.31 2.13
C TYR A 273 5.39 7.81 0.93
N ILE A 274 4.25 8.44 0.70
CA ILE A 274 3.39 8.23 -0.46
C ILE A 274 3.51 9.41 -1.42
N PHE A 275 3.75 9.10 -2.69
CA PHE A 275 3.67 9.98 -3.85
C PHE A 275 2.61 9.46 -4.81
N ASP A 276 1.89 10.35 -5.49
CA ASP A 276 1.02 9.98 -6.59
C ASP A 276 0.91 11.08 -7.64
N ASN A 277 0.35 10.72 -8.79
CA ASN A 277 0.25 11.59 -9.95
C ASN A 277 -0.96 12.55 -9.92
N LYS A 278 -1.81 12.53 -8.88
CA LYS A 278 -3.04 13.36 -8.85
C LYS A 278 -2.92 14.58 -7.94
N ARG A 279 -2.15 14.52 -6.84
CA ARG A 279 -2.13 15.60 -5.83
C ARG A 279 -1.49 16.91 -6.31
N ASP A 280 -0.36 16.85 -7.01
CA ASP A 280 0.31 18.07 -7.54
C ASP A 280 0.50 18.07 -9.07
N GLY A 281 0.08 16.99 -9.75
CA GLY A 281 -0.12 16.95 -11.20
C GLY A 281 1.13 16.99 -12.08
N PHE A 282 2.23 17.66 -11.68
CA PHE A 282 3.39 17.90 -12.56
C PHE A 282 4.74 17.90 -11.83
N ASN A 283 5.78 17.47 -12.55
CA ASN A 283 7.16 17.50 -12.06
C ASN A 283 7.69 18.95 -11.98
N PRO A 284 8.59 19.25 -11.03
CA PRO A 284 9.10 18.36 -9.98
C PRO A 284 8.26 18.42 -8.69
N ASN A 285 7.08 19.04 -8.74
CA ASN A 285 6.32 19.50 -7.57
C ASN A 285 5.55 18.41 -6.82
N ASN A 286 5.90 17.13 -6.97
CA ASN A 286 5.21 16.04 -6.29
C ASN A 286 5.47 16.09 -4.77
N LYS A 287 4.44 16.38 -3.97
CA LYS A 287 4.50 16.34 -2.50
C LYS A 287 4.42 14.92 -1.97
N LYS A 288 4.87 14.78 -0.73
CA LYS A 288 4.79 13.53 0.05
C LYS A 288 3.74 13.61 1.14
N ILE A 289 3.17 12.46 1.49
CA ILE A 289 2.36 12.29 2.69
C ILE A 289 2.81 11.02 3.40
N ALA A 290 2.87 11.06 4.73
CA ALA A 290 3.44 9.97 5.52
C ALA A 290 2.31 9.08 6.09
N PRO A 291 2.18 7.81 5.65
CA PRO A 291 1.10 6.93 6.07
C PRO A 291 1.15 6.49 7.53
N ASN A 292 2.28 6.73 8.19
CA ASN A 292 2.58 6.25 9.53
C ASN A 292 2.40 7.33 10.60
N ILE A 293 1.98 8.54 10.22
CA ILE A 293 1.63 9.65 11.11
C ILE A 293 0.36 10.35 10.61
N SER A 294 -0.21 11.24 11.42
CA SER A 294 -1.45 11.95 11.09
C SER A 294 -1.24 13.29 10.39
N ASP A 295 0.00 13.76 10.29
CA ASP A 295 0.36 15.08 9.78
C ASP A 295 -0.30 15.41 8.43
N ALA A 296 -0.47 16.72 8.20
CA ALA A 296 -0.91 17.23 6.90
C ALA A 296 0.07 16.83 5.78
N GLU A 297 -0.40 16.94 4.54
CA GLU A 297 0.46 16.82 3.37
C GLU A 297 1.66 17.76 3.50
N SER A 298 2.86 17.24 3.21
CA SER A 298 4.08 18.02 3.32
C SER A 298 4.07 19.19 2.34
N SER A 299 4.60 20.33 2.77
CA SER A 299 4.91 21.45 1.88
C SER A 299 6.17 21.23 1.03
N ASP A 300 6.91 20.15 1.26
CA ASP A 300 8.11 19.83 0.48
C ASP A 300 7.73 19.56 -0.98
N THR A 301 8.31 20.34 -1.89
CA THR A 301 8.21 20.15 -3.34
C THR A 301 9.56 19.79 -3.92
N GLY A 302 9.60 19.35 -5.18
CA GLY A 302 10.87 19.12 -5.87
C GLY A 302 11.58 17.84 -5.44
N LEU A 303 10.86 16.91 -4.82
CA LEU A 303 11.48 15.71 -4.25
C LEU A 303 11.65 14.58 -5.28
N PHE A 304 10.73 14.47 -6.25
CA PHE A 304 10.68 13.38 -7.21
C PHE A 304 10.13 13.86 -8.56
N ASP A 305 10.68 13.31 -9.63
CA ASP A 305 10.03 13.27 -10.93
C ASP A 305 9.35 11.92 -11.13
N LEU A 306 8.08 11.94 -11.52
CA LEU A 306 7.38 10.78 -12.05
C LEU A 306 7.58 10.78 -13.57
N LEU A 307 8.20 9.72 -14.10
CA LEU A 307 8.60 9.63 -15.50
C LEU A 307 7.76 8.58 -16.22
N SER A 308 7.88 8.50 -17.54
CA SER A 308 7.14 7.53 -18.38
C SER A 308 7.48 6.07 -18.09
N ASN A 309 8.61 5.80 -17.44
CA ASN A 309 9.14 4.45 -17.24
C ASN A 309 9.69 4.22 -15.81
N GLY A 310 9.40 5.13 -14.87
CA GLY A 310 10.02 5.11 -13.56
C GLY A 310 9.80 6.38 -12.79
N PHE A 311 10.67 6.59 -11.80
CA PHE A 311 10.75 7.83 -11.05
C PHE A 311 12.20 8.20 -10.79
N LYS A 312 12.47 9.49 -10.64
CA LYS A 312 13.81 10.01 -10.34
C LYS A 312 13.78 10.85 -9.08
N LEU A 313 14.72 10.58 -8.18
CA LEU A 313 14.94 11.36 -6.98
C LEU A 313 15.53 12.73 -7.36
N ARG A 314 14.96 13.80 -6.81
CA ARG A 314 15.39 15.20 -7.04
C ARG A 314 15.88 15.91 -5.79
N THR A 315 16.19 15.11 -4.77
CA THR A 315 16.51 15.59 -3.43
C THR A 315 17.78 14.93 -2.90
N THR A 316 18.48 15.62 -2.00
CA THR A 316 19.57 15.09 -1.18
C THR A 316 19.10 14.65 0.22
N ASN A 317 17.80 14.80 0.52
CA ASN A 317 17.23 14.53 1.83
C ASN A 317 17.54 13.11 2.28
N SER A 318 18.04 12.96 3.51
CA SER A 318 18.50 11.67 4.02
C SER A 318 17.40 10.61 4.06
N ASN A 319 16.15 11.02 4.29
CA ASN A 319 14.98 10.15 4.40
C ASN A 319 14.35 9.76 3.05
N ASN A 320 14.86 10.27 1.92
CA ASN A 320 14.40 9.91 0.58
C ASN A 320 15.56 9.48 -0.34
N ASN A 321 16.76 10.03 -0.18
CA ASN A 321 17.91 9.76 -1.05
C ASN A 321 19.25 9.91 -0.31
N GLY A 322 19.31 9.61 0.99
CA GLY A 322 20.56 9.68 1.74
C GLY A 322 21.67 8.83 1.10
N SER A 323 22.88 9.37 1.00
CA SER A 323 24.02 8.67 0.38
C SER A 323 24.31 7.35 1.08
N GLY A 324 24.34 6.26 0.32
CA GLY A 324 24.53 4.90 0.83
C GLY A 324 23.33 4.32 1.58
N GLY A 325 22.21 5.07 1.69
CA GLY A 325 21.02 4.63 2.38
C GLY A 325 20.25 3.59 1.59
N ASN A 326 19.77 2.53 2.24
CA ASN A 326 18.90 1.52 1.62
C ASN A 326 17.43 1.92 1.72
N PHE A 327 16.73 1.80 0.59
CA PHE A 327 15.31 2.12 0.49
C PHE A 327 14.55 0.99 -0.18
N ILE A 328 13.32 0.77 0.27
CA ILE A 328 12.34 -0.10 -0.37
C ILE A 328 11.19 0.72 -0.93
N TYR A 329 10.53 0.23 -1.97
CA TYR A 329 9.37 0.86 -2.56
C TYR A 329 8.40 -0.13 -3.18
N MET A 330 7.13 0.28 -3.24
CA MET A 330 6.08 -0.28 -4.08
C MET A 330 5.57 0.82 -5.01
N ALA A 331 5.58 0.57 -6.31
CA ALA A 331 5.03 1.45 -7.34
C ALA A 331 3.89 0.78 -8.11
N ILE A 332 2.85 1.54 -8.43
CA ILE A 332 1.69 1.11 -9.24
C ILE A 332 1.55 2.04 -10.45
N ALA A 333 1.21 1.49 -11.61
CA ALA A 333 1.17 2.18 -12.88
C ALA A 333 -0.07 3.07 -13.07
N GLU A 334 0.15 4.20 -13.73
CA GLU A 334 -0.87 4.97 -14.46
C GLU A 334 -1.09 4.35 -15.84
N ALA A 335 0.01 4.01 -16.52
CA ALA A 335 0.03 3.41 -17.84
C ALA A 335 1.31 2.60 -18.05
N PRO A 336 1.25 1.47 -18.79
CA PRO A 336 2.46 0.75 -19.19
C PRO A 336 3.30 1.55 -20.17
N LEU A 337 4.61 1.28 -20.24
CA LEU A 337 5.51 1.97 -21.17
C LEU A 337 5.11 1.77 -22.65
N VAL A 338 4.67 0.56 -22.98
CA VAL A 338 4.08 0.21 -24.28
C VAL A 338 2.84 -0.64 -24.02
N GLY A 339 1.67 -0.16 -24.46
CA GLY A 339 0.42 -0.92 -24.37
C GLY A 339 0.40 -2.11 -25.34
N SER A 340 -0.54 -3.04 -25.18
CA SER A 340 -0.69 -4.19 -26.10
C SER A 340 -1.12 -3.79 -27.52
N ASN A 341 -1.52 -2.53 -27.71
CA ASN A 341 -1.84 -1.92 -29.00
C ASN A 341 -0.65 -1.15 -29.60
N ASN A 342 0.57 -1.35 -29.06
CA ASN A 342 1.80 -0.66 -29.45
C ASN A 342 1.75 0.87 -29.31
N ILE A 343 0.80 1.43 -28.56
CA ILE A 343 0.79 2.86 -28.24
C ILE A 343 1.76 3.08 -27.08
N PRO A 344 2.85 3.86 -27.27
CA PRO A 344 3.76 4.21 -26.19
C PRO A 344 3.06 5.14 -25.19
N CYS A 345 3.40 5.04 -23.91
CA CYS A 345 2.92 6.04 -22.95
C CYS A 345 3.48 7.42 -23.31
N THR A 346 2.67 8.46 -23.11
CA THR A 346 3.12 9.83 -23.25
C THR A 346 4.18 10.15 -22.19
N ALA A 347 5.19 10.95 -22.58
CA ALA A 347 6.11 11.54 -21.61
C ALA A 347 5.33 12.37 -20.57
N ARG A 348 5.96 12.54 -19.40
CA ARG A 348 5.53 13.48 -18.37
C ARG A 348 6.57 14.56 -18.22
#